data_AF-Q555N8-F1
#
_entry.id   AF-Q555N8-F1
#
_cell.length_a   1.000
_cell.length_b   1.000
_cell.length_c   1.000
_cell.angle_alpha   90.00
_cell.angle_beta   90.00
_cell.angle_gamma   90.00
#
_symmetry.space_group_name_H-M   'P 1'
#
loop_
_entity.id
_entity.type
_entity.pdbx_description
1 polymer ?
#
loop_
_entity_poly.entity_id
_entity_poly.type
_entity_poly.pdbx_seq_one_letter_code
_entity_poly.pdbx_strand_id
1 'polypeptide(L)'
;MKFRIYQIIIIIIVIIISFNIIILLNNQNVIKLNNKNNNYSNSNSNSNINSNSNININLNNNNINKNNNLKIKIEKKEKLIVKEDELKISNEFKPKSKFLSINKRETVLSRECNFVDLVYTWVNGSDADHMETKKQVMFNLTGEHIQDFEPHRYRDIGGLKYSLRSVRKYAPWIRNIYIITANQVPTWFNSENPENVKFIFHKNYYGNISHLPTYSSNSIESNFWNLPNEVSNCFLYLNDDVFFNRPVEKSDYFYDDQFNQKIYEIQERTQVFNEQKKLEPYAKSFAYSNSILNKIWGEDKRRFLPDHGVQVYNKKIWLMIHDQLFDFGLDQTSSNRFRESSDLQLSFIYNQFAKRYSNQFKLASKGANLYVGIWNDQKIINNAINRILNEKNAMTICLNDGFDFVDDEIHSKLTNLFDTLFPEKSPFEN
;
A
#
# COMPACT_ATOMS: atom_id res chain seq x y z
N MET A 1 -12.28 32.21 -41.63
CA MET A 1 -11.43 31.03 -41.95
C MET A 1 -10.01 31.13 -41.38
N LYS A 2 -9.28 32.24 -41.57
CA LYS A 2 -7.89 32.41 -41.05
C LYS A 2 -7.71 32.18 -39.54
N PHE A 3 -8.68 32.58 -38.71
CA PHE A 3 -8.61 32.44 -37.25
C PHE A 3 -8.61 30.97 -36.75
N ARG A 4 -9.33 30.07 -37.45
CA ARG A 4 -9.36 28.64 -37.12
C ARG A 4 -8.06 27.92 -37.46
N ILE A 5 -7.39 28.32 -38.55
CA ILE A 5 -6.09 27.77 -38.94
C ILE A 5 -5.04 28.10 -37.87
N TYR A 6 -5.05 29.33 -37.35
CA TYR A 6 -4.11 29.76 -36.31
C TYR A 6 -4.28 28.96 -35.01
N GLN A 7 -5.52 28.68 -34.58
CA GLN A 7 -5.77 27.84 -33.40
C GLN A 7 -5.29 26.39 -33.59
N ILE A 8 -5.51 25.80 -34.77
CA ILE A 8 -5.04 24.45 -35.07
C ILE A 8 -3.50 24.39 -35.04
N ILE A 9 -2.82 25.38 -35.62
CA ILE A 9 -1.35 25.47 -35.59
C ILE A 9 -0.83 25.58 -34.15
N ILE A 10 -1.46 26.40 -33.31
CA ILE A 10 -1.07 26.53 -31.88
C ILE A 10 -1.25 25.19 -31.15
N ILE A 11 -2.36 24.47 -31.38
CA ILE A 11 -2.59 23.16 -30.75
C ILE A 11 -1.53 22.15 -31.18
N ILE A 12 -1.18 22.10 -32.47
CA ILE A 12 -0.14 21.20 -32.98
C ILE A 12 1.23 21.54 -32.36
N ILE A 13 1.59 22.83 -32.27
CA ILE A 13 2.84 23.26 -31.65
C ILE A 13 2.88 22.85 -30.16
N VAL A 14 1.78 23.04 -29.42
CA VAL A 14 1.68 22.64 -28.01
C VAL A 14 1.86 21.12 -27.85
N ILE A 15 1.26 20.31 -28.72
CA ILE A 15 1.42 18.84 -28.73
C ILE A 15 2.87 18.44 -29.02
N ILE A 16 3.53 19.09 -29.98
CA ILE A 16 4.94 18.79 -30.32
C ILE A 16 5.85 19.16 -29.16
N ILE A 17 5.62 20.32 -28.51
CA ILE A 17 6.43 20.75 -27.35
C ILE A 17 6.22 19.79 -26.18
N SER A 18 4.99 19.41 -25.86
CA SER A 18 4.72 18.48 -24.76
C SER A 18 5.34 17.09 -25.01
N PHE A 19 5.28 16.58 -26.24
CA PHE A 19 5.91 15.32 -26.61
C PHE A 19 7.44 15.37 -26.47
N ASN A 20 8.08 16.46 -26.89
CA ASN A 20 9.53 16.63 -26.74
C ASN A 20 9.96 16.77 -25.26
N ILE A 21 9.15 17.43 -24.43
CA ILE A 21 9.42 17.53 -22.98
C ILE A 21 9.35 16.15 -22.33
N ILE A 22 8.38 15.30 -22.71
CA ILE A 22 8.25 13.93 -22.20
C ILE A 22 9.50 13.11 -22.57
N ILE A 23 9.97 13.19 -23.82
CA ILE A 23 11.19 12.49 -24.26
C ILE A 23 12.42 12.96 -23.46
N LEU A 24 12.56 14.28 -23.24
CA LEU A 24 13.67 14.84 -22.48
C LEU A 24 13.66 14.38 -21.00
N LEU A 25 12.48 14.34 -20.38
CA LEU A 25 12.32 13.86 -19.00
C LEU A 25 12.65 12.37 -18.88
N ASN A 26 12.19 11.56 -19.84
CA ASN A 26 12.54 10.14 -19.88
C ASN A 26 14.05 9.94 -20.06
N ASN A 27 14.69 10.67 -20.97
CA ASN A 27 16.15 10.59 -21.15
C ASN A 27 16.93 11.03 -19.91
N GLN A 28 16.48 12.06 -19.17
CA GLN A 28 17.13 12.44 -17.91
C GLN A 28 16.98 11.37 -16.83
N ASN A 29 15.84 10.68 -16.78
CA ASN A 29 15.64 9.56 -15.85
C ASN A 29 16.55 8.37 -16.21
N VAL A 30 16.71 8.06 -17.50
CA VAL A 30 17.66 7.03 -17.99
C VAL A 30 19.09 7.38 -17.61
N ILE A 31 19.52 8.65 -17.78
CA ILE A 31 20.88 9.09 -17.39
C ILE A 31 21.09 8.95 -15.87
N LYS A 32 20.09 9.29 -15.05
CA LYS A 32 20.18 9.11 -13.59
C LYS A 32 20.26 7.64 -13.20
N LEU A 33 19.50 6.76 -13.86
CA LEU A 33 19.54 5.31 -13.63
C LEU A 33 20.89 4.70 -14.03
N ASN A 34 21.42 5.07 -15.20
CA ASN A 34 22.73 4.59 -15.66
C ASN A 34 23.88 5.07 -14.76
N ASN A 35 23.86 6.32 -14.30
CA ASN A 35 24.85 6.81 -13.33
C ASN A 35 24.75 6.09 -11.98
N LYS A 36 23.54 5.69 -11.56
CA LYS A 36 23.34 4.90 -10.34
C LYS A 36 23.89 3.48 -10.52
N ASN A 37 23.60 2.83 -11.65
CA ASN A 37 24.09 1.48 -11.96
C ASN A 37 25.62 1.43 -12.13
N ASN A 38 26.24 2.43 -12.76
CA ASN A 38 27.70 2.49 -12.89
C ASN A 38 28.43 2.64 -11.55
N ASN A 39 27.80 3.28 -10.56
CA ASN A 39 28.35 3.34 -9.20
C ASN A 39 28.23 2.00 -8.45
N TYR A 40 27.25 1.16 -8.79
CA TYR A 40 27.16 -0.21 -8.28
C TYR A 40 28.18 -1.15 -8.94
N SER A 41 28.46 -0.98 -10.24
CA SER A 41 29.39 -1.84 -10.98
C SER A 41 30.86 -1.65 -10.56
N ASN A 42 31.24 -0.50 -10.00
CA ASN A 42 32.64 -0.21 -9.65
C ASN A 42 33.03 -0.48 -8.18
N SER A 43 32.17 -1.12 -7.38
CA SER A 43 32.51 -1.47 -5.98
C SER A 43 32.74 -2.97 -5.72
N ASN A 44 32.59 -3.85 -6.72
CA ASN A 44 32.83 -5.28 -6.57
C ASN A 44 33.82 -5.82 -7.62
N SER A 45 35.11 -5.60 -7.40
CA SER A 45 36.15 -6.51 -7.89
C SER A 45 37.36 -6.44 -6.96
N ASN A 46 37.20 -7.12 -5.82
CA ASN A 46 38.30 -7.52 -4.96
C ASN A 46 39.23 -8.51 -5.69
N SER A 47 40.51 -8.22 -5.57
CA SER A 47 41.65 -9.13 -5.44
C SER A 47 41.34 -10.62 -5.27
N ASN A 48 41.87 -11.45 -6.17
CA ASN A 48 42.70 -12.65 -5.89
C ASN A 48 42.98 -13.38 -7.21
N ILE A 49 44.20 -13.30 -7.73
CA ILE A 49 45.30 -14.28 -7.60
C ILE A 49 45.23 -15.43 -8.64
N ASN A 50 46.16 -15.31 -9.59
CA ASN A 50 47.01 -16.31 -10.24
C ASN A 50 46.48 -17.37 -11.23
N SER A 51 47.05 -17.20 -12.44
CA SER A 51 47.82 -18.15 -13.24
C SER A 51 47.11 -19.09 -14.22
N ASN A 52 47.34 -18.76 -15.50
CA ASN A 52 47.70 -19.62 -16.63
C ASN A 52 46.78 -20.82 -16.96
N SER A 53 46.00 -20.69 -18.03
CA SER A 53 46.35 -21.27 -19.35
C SER A 53 45.21 -21.06 -20.36
N ASN A 54 45.61 -20.68 -21.58
CA ASN A 54 44.78 -20.56 -22.76
C ASN A 54 44.15 -21.91 -23.12
N ILE A 55 42.85 -21.97 -23.43
CA ILE A 55 42.28 -22.89 -24.43
C ILE A 55 41.08 -22.22 -25.09
N ASN A 56 41.14 -22.16 -26.43
CA ASN A 56 40.14 -21.65 -27.34
C ASN A 56 38.85 -22.49 -27.29
N ILE A 57 37.73 -21.78 -27.28
CA ILE A 57 36.38 -22.32 -27.38
C ILE A 57 36.02 -22.40 -28.87
N ASN A 58 35.88 -23.63 -29.38
CA ASN A 58 35.02 -23.91 -30.51
C ASN A 58 34.74 -25.41 -30.54
N LEU A 59 33.48 -25.81 -30.46
CA LEU A 59 32.93 -27.04 -31.06
C LEU A 59 31.41 -27.08 -30.84
N ASN A 60 30.70 -26.87 -31.95
CA ASN A 60 29.38 -27.43 -32.20
C ASN A 60 29.41 -28.94 -31.96
N ASN A 61 28.40 -29.49 -31.27
CA ASN A 61 27.65 -30.64 -31.77
C ASN A 61 26.43 -30.94 -30.89
N ASN A 62 25.29 -30.98 -31.56
CA ASN A 62 24.09 -31.68 -31.14
C ASN A 62 24.43 -33.15 -30.86
N ASN A 63 24.05 -33.69 -29.70
CA ASN A 63 23.50 -35.04 -29.63
C ASN A 63 22.69 -35.28 -28.34
N ILE A 64 21.45 -35.64 -28.62
CA ILE A 64 20.42 -36.24 -27.79
C ILE A 64 20.89 -37.60 -27.24
N ASN A 65 20.80 -37.82 -25.92
CA ASN A 65 20.03 -38.90 -25.28
C ASN A 65 20.53 -39.31 -23.88
N LYS A 66 19.54 -39.36 -22.97
CA LYS A 66 19.25 -40.42 -21.97
C LYS A 66 20.13 -40.61 -20.73
N ASN A 67 19.38 -40.61 -19.63
CA ASN A 67 19.51 -41.38 -18.39
C ASN A 67 20.47 -40.83 -17.32
N ASN A 68 19.90 -40.28 -16.24
CA ASN A 68 19.68 -41.11 -15.05
C ASN A 68 18.76 -40.44 -14.02
N ASN A 69 17.85 -41.27 -13.52
CA ASN A 69 16.89 -41.01 -12.47
C ASN A 69 17.55 -40.69 -11.13
N LEU A 70 17.18 -39.57 -10.50
CA LEU A 70 17.22 -39.42 -9.05
C LEU A 70 15.82 -38.99 -8.58
N LYS A 71 15.05 -40.01 -8.16
CA LYS A 71 13.74 -39.90 -7.53
C LYS A 71 13.90 -39.25 -6.15
N ILE A 72 13.56 -37.97 -6.02
CA ILE A 72 13.29 -37.34 -4.72
C ILE A 72 11.79 -37.48 -4.47
N LYS A 73 11.42 -38.33 -3.50
CA LYS A 73 10.07 -38.47 -2.96
C LYS A 73 9.71 -37.15 -2.26
N ILE A 74 8.97 -36.28 -2.93
CA ILE A 74 8.25 -35.18 -2.27
C ILE A 74 6.86 -35.72 -1.99
N GLU A 75 6.59 -36.04 -0.72
CA GLU A 75 5.24 -36.34 -0.25
C GLU A 75 4.36 -35.11 -0.53
N LYS A 76 3.35 -35.32 -1.38
CA LYS A 76 2.30 -34.34 -1.65
C LYS A 76 1.52 -34.13 -0.34
N LYS A 77 1.89 -33.12 0.44
CA LYS A 77 0.96 -32.53 1.40
C LYS A 77 -0.22 -32.00 0.61
N GLU A 78 -1.38 -32.60 0.83
CA GLU A 78 -2.66 -32.19 0.25
C GLU A 78 -2.85 -30.69 0.52
N LYS A 79 -2.88 -29.89 -0.54
CA LYS A 79 -3.38 -28.52 -0.48
C LYS A 79 -4.83 -28.62 -0.02
N LEU A 80 -5.11 -28.18 1.20
CA LEU A 80 -6.46 -27.85 1.65
C LEU A 80 -6.97 -26.68 0.80
N ILE A 81 -7.56 -27.02 -0.34
CA ILE A 81 -8.38 -26.13 -1.15
C ILE A 81 -9.68 -25.97 -0.36
N VAL A 82 -9.87 -24.80 0.26
CA VAL A 82 -11.20 -24.39 0.73
C VAL A 82 -12.13 -24.47 -0.49
N LYS A 83 -13.14 -25.33 -0.38
CA LYS A 83 -14.11 -25.61 -1.45
C LYS A 83 -14.67 -24.29 -1.97
N GLU A 84 -14.56 -24.09 -3.29
CA GLU A 84 -14.99 -22.88 -4.01
C GLU A 84 -16.49 -22.55 -3.82
N ASP A 85 -17.29 -23.50 -3.33
CA ASP A 85 -18.75 -23.36 -3.25
C ASP A 85 -19.29 -22.52 -2.06
N GLU A 86 -18.45 -22.11 -1.09
CA GLU A 86 -18.91 -21.27 0.02
C GLU A 86 -18.68 -19.75 -0.16
N LEU A 87 -18.02 -19.33 -1.24
CA LEU A 87 -17.96 -17.91 -1.64
C LEU A 87 -19.00 -17.60 -2.72
N LYS A 88 -20.29 -17.74 -2.37
CA LYS A 88 -21.36 -17.11 -3.16
C LYS A 88 -21.29 -15.59 -2.98
N ILE A 89 -20.39 -14.96 -3.74
CA ILE A 89 -20.35 -13.52 -3.94
C ILE A 89 -21.66 -13.15 -4.64
N SER A 90 -22.60 -12.57 -3.89
CA SER A 90 -23.84 -12.05 -4.45
C SER A 90 -23.52 -10.94 -5.45
N ASN A 91 -23.72 -11.19 -6.73
CA ASN A 91 -23.66 -10.21 -7.82
C ASN A 91 -24.76 -9.12 -7.75
N GLU A 92 -25.29 -8.82 -6.57
CA GLU A 92 -26.38 -7.87 -6.36
C GLU A 92 -25.92 -6.46 -5.99
N PHE A 93 -24.86 -5.94 -6.60
CA PHE A 93 -24.65 -4.48 -6.62
C PHE A 93 -24.08 -4.05 -7.97
N LYS A 94 -24.97 -3.84 -8.95
CA LYS A 94 -24.64 -3.04 -10.13
C LYS A 94 -24.77 -1.55 -9.77
N PRO A 95 -23.72 -0.73 -9.93
CA PRO A 95 -23.82 0.71 -9.66
C PRO A 95 -24.83 1.34 -10.63
N LYS A 96 -25.85 2.01 -10.08
CA LYS A 96 -26.79 2.81 -10.86
C LYS A 96 -26.11 4.12 -11.25
N SER A 97 -25.57 4.18 -12.46
CA SER A 97 -25.15 5.44 -13.08
C SER A 97 -26.38 6.32 -13.34
N LYS A 98 -26.73 7.19 -12.40
CA LYS A 98 -27.56 8.36 -12.69
C LYS A 98 -27.24 9.44 -11.67
N PHE A 99 -26.50 10.45 -12.12
CA PHE A 99 -26.24 11.70 -11.42
C PHE A 99 -27.51 12.18 -10.69
N LEU A 100 -27.58 11.94 -9.39
CA LEU A 100 -28.46 12.73 -8.54
C LEU A 100 -27.73 14.05 -8.32
N SER A 101 -28.33 15.13 -8.81
CA SER A 101 -28.03 16.48 -8.39
C SER A 101 -28.34 16.60 -6.90
N ILE A 102 -27.36 16.30 -6.05
CA ILE A 102 -27.48 16.40 -4.59
C ILE A 102 -27.35 17.88 -4.20
N ASN A 103 -28.46 18.62 -4.35
CA ASN A 103 -28.73 19.85 -3.60
C ASN A 103 -29.72 19.59 -2.44
N LYS A 104 -29.95 18.32 -2.07
CA LYS A 104 -30.70 17.97 -0.87
C LYS A 104 -29.71 17.90 0.29
N ARG A 105 -30.05 18.56 1.40
CA ARG A 105 -29.43 18.43 2.74
C ARG A 105 -28.83 17.02 2.86
N GLU A 106 -27.50 16.94 2.86
CA GLU A 106 -26.78 15.67 2.75
C GLU A 106 -27.30 14.72 3.83
N THR A 107 -27.84 13.58 3.41
CA THR A 107 -28.40 12.58 4.32
C THR A 107 -27.28 12.13 5.25
N VAL A 108 -27.43 12.38 6.55
CA VAL A 108 -26.47 11.88 7.55
C VAL A 108 -26.40 10.38 7.43
N LEU A 109 -25.21 9.86 7.13
CA LEU A 109 -25.05 8.45 6.86
C LEU A 109 -25.01 7.65 8.17
N SER A 110 -26.03 6.82 8.41
CA SER A 110 -26.01 5.84 9.50
C SER A 110 -24.88 4.82 9.30
N ARG A 111 -24.16 4.53 10.38
CA ARG A 111 -22.97 3.66 10.36
C ARG A 111 -23.28 2.19 10.21
N GLU A 112 -24.41 1.75 10.77
CA GLU A 112 -24.85 0.35 10.79
C GLU A 112 -23.74 -0.61 11.23
N CYS A 113 -23.21 -0.38 12.43
CA CYS A 113 -22.13 -1.16 13.00
C CYS A 113 -22.55 -1.76 14.34
N ASN A 114 -22.21 -3.03 14.56
CA ASN A 114 -22.39 -3.74 15.85
C ASN A 114 -21.05 -4.18 16.44
N PHE A 115 -20.03 -4.33 15.59
CA PHE A 115 -18.69 -4.78 15.91
C PHE A 115 -17.70 -4.08 14.97
N VAL A 116 -16.42 -4.16 15.33
CA VAL A 116 -15.33 -3.56 14.55
C VAL A 116 -14.36 -4.66 14.18
N ASP A 117 -14.04 -4.73 12.90
CA ASP A 117 -12.98 -5.59 12.38
C ASP A 117 -11.71 -4.77 12.12
N LEU A 118 -10.60 -5.46 11.88
CA LEU A 118 -9.35 -4.86 11.45
C LEU A 118 -9.01 -5.35 10.07
N VAL A 119 -8.65 -4.43 9.18
CA VAL A 119 -8.20 -4.73 7.82
C VAL A 119 -6.73 -4.35 7.72
N TYR A 120 -5.92 -5.24 7.16
CA TYR A 120 -4.56 -4.98 6.73
C TYR A 120 -4.44 -5.01 5.21
N THR A 121 -3.51 -4.23 4.66
CA THR A 121 -2.88 -4.55 3.39
C THR A 121 -1.46 -5.04 3.67
N TRP A 122 -1.02 -6.10 2.99
CA TRP A 122 0.31 -6.67 3.18
C TRP A 122 0.78 -7.46 1.96
N VAL A 123 2.06 -7.37 1.66
CA VAL A 123 2.76 -8.21 0.69
C VAL A 123 4.08 -8.67 1.28
N ASN A 124 4.52 -9.87 0.90
CA ASN A 124 5.91 -10.28 1.06
C ASN A 124 6.65 -10.00 -0.25
N GLY A 125 7.36 -8.87 -0.33
CA GLY A 125 8.15 -8.52 -1.50
C GLY A 125 9.42 -9.34 -1.67
N SER A 126 9.78 -10.18 -0.69
CA SER A 126 10.88 -11.15 -0.78
C SER A 126 10.41 -12.52 -1.30
N ASP A 127 9.12 -12.69 -1.54
CA ASP A 127 8.57 -13.87 -2.21
C ASP A 127 9.03 -13.93 -3.67
N ALA A 128 9.55 -15.08 -4.10
CA ALA A 128 10.18 -15.23 -5.41
C ALA A 128 9.20 -14.98 -6.57
N ASP A 129 7.96 -15.47 -6.46
CA ASP A 129 6.94 -15.28 -7.49
C ASP A 129 6.52 -13.81 -7.57
N HIS A 130 6.36 -13.14 -6.42
CA HIS A 130 6.09 -11.70 -6.36
C HIS A 130 7.22 -10.87 -6.97
N MET A 131 8.48 -11.18 -6.66
CA MET A 131 9.64 -10.49 -7.23
C MET A 131 9.73 -10.67 -8.75
N GLU A 132 9.54 -11.89 -9.25
CA GLU A 132 9.64 -12.20 -10.67
C GLU A 132 8.52 -11.53 -11.46
N THR A 133 7.28 -11.62 -10.99
CA THR A 133 6.14 -10.94 -11.62
C THR A 133 6.29 -9.41 -11.58
N LYS A 134 6.86 -8.83 -10.51
CA LYS A 134 7.15 -7.37 -10.44
C LYS A 134 8.15 -6.97 -11.51
N LYS A 135 9.25 -7.72 -11.66
CA LYS A 135 10.28 -7.47 -12.67
C LYS A 135 9.71 -7.53 -14.08
N GLN A 136 8.89 -8.53 -14.38
CA GLN A 136 8.24 -8.67 -15.70
C GLN A 136 7.30 -7.50 -16.01
N VAL A 137 6.48 -7.07 -15.05
CA VAL A 137 5.59 -5.91 -15.24
C VAL A 137 6.41 -4.63 -15.44
N MET A 138 7.46 -4.41 -14.65
CA MET A 138 8.35 -3.25 -14.83
C MET A 138 9.01 -3.25 -16.21
N PHE A 139 9.53 -4.39 -16.65
CA PHE A 139 10.13 -4.54 -17.97
C PHE A 139 9.11 -4.23 -19.08
N ASN A 140 7.88 -4.74 -18.97
CA ASN A 140 6.83 -4.47 -19.97
C ASN A 140 6.42 -2.99 -20.03
N LEU A 141 6.50 -2.25 -18.92
CA LEU A 141 6.15 -0.83 -18.86
C LEU A 141 7.28 0.10 -19.31
N THR A 142 8.54 -0.26 -19.01
CA THR A 142 9.69 0.64 -19.16
C THR A 142 10.63 0.23 -20.31
N GLY A 143 10.62 -1.04 -20.70
CA GLY A 143 11.63 -1.64 -21.57
C GLY A 143 12.97 -1.91 -20.86
N GLU A 144 13.09 -1.64 -19.56
CA GLU A 144 14.32 -1.77 -18.80
C GLU A 144 14.29 -2.97 -17.84
N HIS A 145 15.40 -3.71 -17.78
CA HIS A 145 15.61 -4.74 -16.78
C HIS A 145 16.05 -4.10 -15.45
N ILE A 146 15.08 -3.73 -14.62
CA ILE A 146 15.34 -3.19 -13.29
C ILE A 146 15.42 -4.34 -12.29
N GLN A 147 16.57 -4.52 -11.66
CA GLN A 147 16.84 -5.66 -10.78
C GLN A 147 16.01 -5.63 -9.50
N ASP A 148 15.89 -4.47 -8.85
CA ASP A 148 14.98 -4.26 -7.72
C ASP A 148 14.59 -2.79 -7.57
N PHE A 149 13.35 -2.46 -7.95
CA PHE A 149 12.80 -1.12 -7.84
C PHE A 149 12.23 -0.89 -6.44
N GLU A 150 12.74 0.14 -5.76
CA GLU A 150 12.28 0.62 -4.44
C GLU A 150 12.01 -0.52 -3.42
N PRO A 151 13.01 -1.33 -3.07
CA PRO A 151 12.81 -2.56 -2.30
C PRO A 151 12.17 -2.34 -0.92
N HIS A 152 12.44 -1.22 -0.27
CA HIS A 152 11.83 -0.82 1.01
C HIS A 152 10.30 -0.68 0.95
N ARG A 153 9.70 -0.54 -0.24
CA ARG A 153 8.23 -0.51 -0.38
C ARG A 153 7.57 -1.88 -0.32
N TYR A 154 8.36 -2.95 -0.48
CA TYR A 154 7.84 -4.29 -0.73
C TYR A 154 8.42 -5.33 0.22
N ARG A 155 9.68 -5.20 0.65
CA ARG A 155 10.35 -6.21 1.46
C ARG A 155 9.57 -6.45 2.76
N ASP A 156 9.48 -7.71 3.17
CA ASP A 156 8.94 -8.05 4.48
C ASP A 156 10.06 -8.02 5.52
N ILE A 157 9.91 -7.18 6.55
CA ILE A 157 10.81 -7.12 7.71
C ILE A 157 10.18 -7.78 8.96
N GLY A 158 9.08 -8.53 8.79
CA GLY A 158 8.32 -9.16 9.86
C GLY A 158 7.31 -8.24 10.54
N GLY A 159 7.04 -7.05 9.96
CA GLY A 159 6.15 -6.04 10.53
C GLY A 159 4.75 -6.59 10.84
N LEU A 160 4.14 -7.30 9.89
CA LEU A 160 2.80 -7.88 10.05
C LEU A 160 2.72 -8.81 11.29
N LYS A 161 3.72 -9.66 11.51
CA LYS A 161 3.74 -10.62 12.64
C LYS A 161 3.62 -9.90 13.97
N TYR A 162 4.48 -8.91 14.19
CA TYR A 162 4.52 -8.15 15.45
C TYR A 162 3.37 -7.16 15.56
N SER A 163 2.92 -6.60 14.44
CA SER A 163 1.68 -5.82 14.39
C SER A 163 0.49 -6.65 14.88
N LEU A 164 0.34 -7.90 14.43
CA LEU A 164 -0.73 -8.78 14.92
C LEU A 164 -0.57 -9.16 16.41
N ARG A 165 0.65 -9.39 16.91
CA ARG A 165 0.88 -9.56 18.35
C ARG A 165 0.42 -8.33 19.14
N SER A 166 0.71 -7.14 18.63
CA SER A 166 0.27 -5.88 19.25
C SER A 166 -1.26 -5.77 19.33
N VAL A 167 -1.97 -6.21 18.29
CA VAL A 167 -3.44 -6.27 18.28
C VAL A 167 -3.95 -7.16 19.40
N ARG A 168 -3.38 -8.36 19.57
CA ARG A 168 -3.81 -9.29 20.62
C ARG A 168 -3.55 -8.75 22.02
N LYS A 169 -2.41 -8.09 22.21
CA LYS A 169 -2.02 -7.51 23.49
C LYS A 169 -2.86 -6.29 23.87
N TYR A 170 -3.20 -5.44 22.90
CA TYR A 170 -3.68 -4.08 23.17
C TYR A 170 -5.06 -3.75 22.62
N ALA A 171 -5.60 -4.54 21.69
CA ALA A 171 -6.92 -4.35 21.09
C ALA A 171 -7.73 -5.67 20.98
N PRO A 172 -7.86 -6.47 22.04
CA PRO A 172 -8.51 -7.79 21.98
C PRO A 172 -10.02 -7.73 21.69
N TRP A 173 -10.63 -6.55 21.71
CA TRP A 173 -12.04 -6.33 21.37
C TRP A 173 -12.31 -6.31 19.86
N ILE A 174 -11.27 -6.28 19.02
CA ILE A 174 -11.39 -6.40 17.56
C ILE A 174 -11.88 -7.80 17.22
N ARG A 175 -12.99 -7.88 16.46
CA ARG A 175 -13.71 -9.14 16.24
C ARG A 175 -12.99 -10.07 15.28
N ASN A 176 -12.73 -9.62 14.04
CA ASN A 176 -11.99 -10.37 13.03
C ASN A 176 -10.85 -9.51 12.49
N ILE A 177 -9.81 -10.18 12.00
CA ILE A 177 -8.68 -9.54 11.32
C ILE A 177 -8.67 -10.06 9.88
N TYR A 178 -8.75 -9.16 8.91
CA TYR A 178 -8.70 -9.47 7.48
C TYR A 178 -7.41 -8.94 6.88
N ILE A 179 -6.65 -9.78 6.18
CA ILE A 179 -5.37 -9.42 5.57
C ILE A 179 -5.54 -9.48 4.05
N ILE A 180 -5.55 -8.32 3.41
CA ILE A 180 -5.59 -8.18 1.95
C ILE A 180 -4.18 -8.37 1.41
N THR A 181 -4.00 -9.31 0.48
CA THR A 181 -2.67 -9.68 0.01
C THR A 181 -2.66 -10.24 -1.42
N ALA A 182 -1.47 -10.25 -2.03
CA ALA A 182 -1.20 -10.72 -3.38
C ALA A 182 -1.12 -12.27 -3.45
N ASN A 183 -2.13 -12.97 -2.93
CA ASN A 183 -2.19 -14.45 -2.88
C ASN A 183 -1.04 -15.07 -2.07
N GLN A 184 -0.61 -14.40 -1.00
CA GLN A 184 0.44 -14.84 -0.09
C GLN A 184 -0.14 -15.17 1.28
N VAL A 185 0.49 -16.11 1.99
CA VAL A 185 0.25 -16.37 3.42
C VAL A 185 1.63 -16.46 4.08
N PRO A 186 1.92 -15.72 5.16
CA PRO A 186 3.21 -15.78 5.81
C PRO A 186 3.56 -17.20 6.29
N THR A 187 4.82 -17.61 6.17
CA THR A 187 5.26 -18.97 6.55
C THR A 187 5.16 -19.27 8.04
N TRP A 188 5.19 -18.22 8.88
CA TRP A 188 4.99 -18.32 10.32
C TRP A 188 3.51 -18.45 10.71
N PHE A 189 2.57 -18.22 9.80
CA PHE A 189 1.14 -18.31 10.07
C PHE A 189 0.69 -19.77 10.12
N ASN A 190 0.00 -20.13 11.21
CA ASN A 190 -0.59 -21.44 11.41
C ASN A 190 -1.99 -21.48 10.79
N SER A 191 -2.08 -21.95 9.55
CA SER A 191 -3.36 -22.11 8.84
C SER A 191 -4.29 -23.15 9.47
N GLU A 192 -3.80 -24.03 10.34
CA GLU A 192 -4.63 -25.00 11.08
C GLU A 192 -5.31 -24.37 12.30
N ASN A 193 -4.76 -23.26 12.82
CA ASN A 193 -5.35 -22.48 13.90
C ASN A 193 -5.36 -20.97 13.58
N PRO A 194 -6.19 -20.53 12.61
CA PRO A 194 -6.24 -19.13 12.20
C PRO A 194 -6.95 -18.23 13.23
N GLU A 195 -7.66 -18.81 14.20
CA GLU A 195 -8.62 -18.14 15.07
C GLU A 195 -9.59 -17.24 14.28
N ASN A 196 -9.44 -15.91 14.41
CA ASN A 196 -10.24 -14.88 13.76
C ASN A 196 -9.49 -14.13 12.64
N VAL A 197 -8.32 -14.62 12.21
CA VAL A 197 -7.51 -14.06 11.12
C VAL A 197 -7.91 -14.70 9.79
N LYS A 198 -8.20 -13.89 8.78
CA LYS A 198 -8.67 -14.32 7.46
C LYS A 198 -7.91 -13.60 6.35
N PHE A 199 -7.60 -14.29 5.27
CA PHE A 199 -6.92 -13.70 4.11
C PHE A 199 -7.92 -13.36 3.01
N ILE A 200 -7.77 -12.18 2.41
CA ILE A 200 -8.51 -11.75 1.23
C ILE A 200 -7.51 -11.56 0.10
N PHE A 201 -7.55 -12.41 -0.91
CA PHE A 201 -6.60 -12.31 -2.02
C PHE A 201 -7.04 -11.25 -3.04
N HIS A 202 -6.08 -10.54 -3.62
CA HIS A 202 -6.34 -9.46 -4.60
C HIS A 202 -7.33 -9.88 -5.70
N LYS A 203 -7.22 -11.10 -6.24
CA LYS A 203 -8.13 -11.65 -7.26
C LYS A 203 -9.61 -11.70 -6.84
N ASN A 204 -9.88 -11.79 -5.55
CA ASN A 204 -11.23 -11.83 -4.95
C ASN A 204 -11.63 -10.48 -4.32
N TYR A 205 -10.75 -9.48 -4.40
CA TYR A 205 -10.91 -8.16 -3.78
C TYR A 205 -11.08 -7.04 -4.80
N TYR A 206 -10.38 -7.10 -5.92
CA TYR A 206 -10.45 -6.07 -6.96
C TYR A 206 -11.79 -6.10 -7.70
N GLY A 207 -12.44 -4.93 -7.82
CA GLY A 207 -13.67 -4.81 -8.61
C GLY A 207 -13.44 -5.04 -10.11
N ASN A 208 -12.25 -4.67 -10.60
CA ASN A 208 -11.80 -4.97 -11.96
C ASN A 208 -10.51 -5.81 -11.92
N ILE A 209 -10.64 -7.10 -12.20
CA ILE A 209 -9.50 -8.04 -12.17
C ILE A 209 -8.40 -7.69 -13.19
N SER A 210 -8.72 -6.93 -14.25
CA SER A 210 -7.71 -6.48 -15.23
C SER A 210 -6.73 -5.45 -14.66
N HIS A 211 -7.00 -4.92 -13.47
CA HIS A 211 -6.07 -4.04 -12.75
C HIS A 211 -4.91 -4.79 -12.07
N LEU A 212 -4.93 -6.12 -12.12
CA LEU A 212 -3.90 -6.96 -11.52
C LEU A 212 -2.84 -7.42 -12.55
N PRO A 213 -1.62 -7.79 -12.08
CA PRO A 213 -1.12 -7.58 -10.71
C PRO A 213 -0.87 -6.10 -10.45
N THR A 214 -0.86 -5.66 -9.19
CA THR A 214 -0.42 -4.30 -8.81
C THR A 214 0.54 -4.36 -7.63
N TYR A 215 1.36 -3.34 -7.53
CA TYR A 215 2.36 -3.08 -6.50
C TYR A 215 2.17 -1.66 -5.91
N SER A 216 0.99 -1.06 -6.12
CA SER A 216 0.61 0.24 -5.57
C SER A 216 -0.37 0.06 -4.42
N SER A 217 0.00 0.49 -3.21
CA SER A 217 -0.97 0.55 -2.10
C SER A 217 -2.16 1.44 -2.42
N ASN A 218 -1.98 2.53 -3.18
CA ASN A 218 -3.09 3.41 -3.57
C ASN A 218 -4.10 2.65 -4.45
N SER A 219 -3.61 1.80 -5.37
CA SER A 219 -4.46 0.91 -6.16
C SER A 219 -5.23 -0.06 -5.25
N ILE A 220 -4.57 -0.68 -4.28
CA ILE A 220 -5.22 -1.63 -3.35
C ILE A 220 -6.28 -0.91 -2.51
N GLU A 221 -5.94 0.21 -1.90
CA GLU A 221 -6.86 1.00 -1.06
C GLU A 221 -8.04 1.56 -1.85
N SER A 222 -7.86 1.88 -3.15
CA SER A 222 -8.96 2.37 -4.00
C SER A 222 -10.09 1.35 -4.19
N ASN A 223 -9.88 0.08 -3.83
CA ASN A 223 -10.86 -1.00 -3.91
C ASN A 223 -11.56 -1.29 -2.56
N PHE A 224 -11.37 -0.50 -1.51
CA PHE A 224 -12.01 -0.77 -0.20
C PHE A 224 -13.54 -0.77 -0.24
N TRP A 225 -14.15 -0.14 -1.25
CA TRP A 225 -15.58 -0.21 -1.51
C TRP A 225 -16.06 -1.65 -1.82
N ASN A 226 -15.17 -2.52 -2.30
CA ASN A 226 -15.43 -3.89 -2.71
C ASN A 226 -15.00 -4.93 -1.65
N LEU A 227 -14.81 -4.52 -0.40
CA LEU A 227 -14.55 -5.46 0.70
C LEU A 227 -15.69 -6.49 0.84
N PRO A 228 -15.38 -7.78 1.12
CA PRO A 228 -16.38 -8.83 1.32
C PRO A 228 -17.47 -8.45 2.34
N ASN A 229 -18.66 -9.03 2.18
CA ASN A 229 -19.82 -8.69 3.01
C ASN A 229 -19.65 -9.09 4.49
N GLU A 230 -18.79 -10.08 4.76
CA GLU A 230 -18.48 -10.56 6.11
C GLU A 230 -17.66 -9.53 6.92
N VAL A 231 -16.92 -8.66 6.22
CA VAL A 231 -16.19 -7.54 6.84
C VAL A 231 -17.20 -6.51 7.33
N SER A 232 -17.08 -6.13 8.61
CA SER A 232 -17.93 -5.13 9.24
C SER A 232 -18.02 -3.84 8.45
N ASN A 233 -19.18 -3.18 8.53
CA ASN A 233 -19.31 -1.81 8.07
C ASN A 233 -18.33 -0.88 8.75
N CYS A 234 -17.97 -1.10 10.03
CA CYS A 234 -16.94 -0.32 10.72
C CYS A 234 -15.69 -1.16 10.87
N PHE A 235 -14.56 -0.66 10.37
CA PHE A 235 -13.29 -1.34 10.51
C PHE A 235 -12.15 -0.36 10.75
N LEU A 236 -11.14 -0.81 11.48
CA LEU A 236 -9.86 -0.14 11.53
C LEU A 236 -9.01 -0.61 10.34
N TYR A 237 -8.16 0.28 9.82
CA TYR A 237 -7.20 -0.06 8.79
C TYR A 237 -5.77 0.23 9.27
N LEU A 238 -4.88 -0.73 9.03
CA LEU A 238 -3.45 -0.65 9.30
C LEU A 238 -2.66 -1.17 8.10
N ASN A 239 -1.50 -0.56 7.84
CA ASN A 239 -0.44 -1.22 7.07
C ASN A 239 0.35 -2.16 8.01
N ASP A 240 1.17 -3.02 7.43
CA ASP A 240 2.02 -3.96 8.16
C ASP A 240 3.14 -3.29 8.98
N ASP A 241 3.49 -2.06 8.63
CA ASP A 241 4.45 -1.21 9.34
C ASP A 241 3.85 -0.45 10.54
N VAL A 242 2.56 -0.64 10.85
CA VAL A 242 1.88 0.00 11.98
C VAL A 242 1.52 -1.01 13.07
N PHE A 243 1.83 -0.71 14.32
CA PHE A 243 1.48 -1.56 15.47
C PHE A 243 0.90 -0.75 16.64
N PHE A 244 0.09 -1.37 17.49
CA PHE A 244 -0.42 -0.78 18.72
C PHE A 244 0.67 -0.70 19.79
N ASN A 245 0.76 0.42 20.50
CA ASN A 245 1.81 0.68 21.49
C ASN A 245 1.30 0.69 22.94
N ARG A 246 -0.03 0.80 23.14
CA ARG A 246 -0.68 0.74 24.46
C ARG A 246 -2.08 0.14 24.32
N PRO A 247 -2.70 -0.34 25.42
CA PRO A 247 -4.10 -0.73 25.39
C PRO A 247 -4.97 0.39 24.83
N VAL A 248 -5.90 0.02 23.95
CA VAL A 248 -6.88 0.92 23.31
C VAL A 248 -8.29 0.35 23.45
N GLU A 249 -9.28 1.22 23.40
CA GLU A 249 -10.70 0.87 23.46
C GLU A 249 -11.44 1.29 22.20
N LYS A 250 -12.64 0.76 21.99
CA LYS A 250 -13.54 1.23 20.91
C LYS A 250 -13.76 2.75 20.98
N SER A 251 -13.83 3.30 22.20
CA SER A 251 -14.02 4.72 22.50
C SER A 251 -12.88 5.61 21.99
N ASP A 252 -11.69 5.04 21.75
CA ASP A 252 -10.58 5.75 21.12
C ASP A 252 -10.90 6.09 19.65
N TYR A 253 -11.67 5.26 18.95
CA TYR A 253 -11.97 5.37 17.51
C TYR A 253 -13.37 5.88 17.21
N PHE A 254 -14.34 5.53 18.05
CA PHE A 254 -15.75 5.88 17.92
C PHE A 254 -16.23 6.52 19.22
N TYR A 255 -16.74 7.74 19.17
CA TYR A 255 -16.98 8.51 20.40
C TYR A 255 -18.38 8.33 21.02
N ASP A 256 -19.24 7.53 20.40
CA ASP A 256 -20.58 7.18 20.88
C ASP A 256 -21.03 5.80 20.36
N ASP A 257 -22.17 5.33 20.87
CA ASP A 257 -22.76 4.02 20.53
C ASP A 257 -23.35 3.97 19.11
N GLN A 258 -23.43 5.10 18.41
CA GLN A 258 -23.82 5.16 16.99
C GLN A 258 -22.63 4.99 16.05
N PHE A 259 -21.45 4.69 16.60
CA PHE A 259 -20.19 4.54 15.87
C PHE A 259 -19.78 5.81 15.11
N ASN A 260 -20.13 7.00 15.63
CA ASN A 260 -19.59 8.22 15.06
C ASN A 260 -18.08 8.27 15.29
N GLN A 261 -17.33 8.35 14.18
CA GLN A 261 -15.89 8.17 14.19
C GLN A 261 -15.13 9.42 14.64
N LYS A 262 -13.95 9.20 15.22
CA LYS A 262 -12.91 10.21 15.31
C LYS A 262 -12.14 10.29 14.00
N ILE A 263 -11.67 11.48 13.65
CA ILE A 263 -10.81 11.74 12.50
C ILE A 263 -9.39 12.02 12.99
N TYR A 264 -8.45 11.25 12.45
CA TYR A 264 -7.03 11.34 12.76
C TYR A 264 -6.32 12.15 11.69
N GLU A 265 -5.86 13.34 12.06
CA GLU A 265 -5.21 14.27 11.14
C GLU A 265 -4.11 15.08 11.83
N ILE A 266 -3.16 15.54 11.03
CA ILE A 266 -2.10 16.45 11.47
C ILE A 266 -2.47 17.90 11.14
N GLN A 267 -1.74 18.86 11.73
CA GLN A 267 -2.01 20.28 11.54
C GLN A 267 -1.59 20.80 10.15
N GLU A 268 -0.80 20.02 9.41
CA GLU A 268 -0.40 20.37 8.06
C GLU A 268 -1.58 20.28 7.09
N ARG A 269 -1.64 21.21 6.13
CA ARG A 269 -2.66 21.26 5.08
C ARG A 269 -2.06 21.03 3.71
N THR A 270 -2.86 20.42 2.83
CA THR A 270 -2.54 20.20 1.42
C THR A 270 -1.96 21.45 0.77
N GLN A 271 -0.99 21.29 -0.11
CA GLN A 271 -0.53 22.39 -0.97
C GLN A 271 -1.54 22.64 -2.10
N VAL A 272 -1.47 23.82 -2.71
CA VAL A 272 -2.22 24.08 -3.95
C VAL A 272 -1.61 23.24 -5.07
N PHE A 273 -2.46 22.50 -5.78
CA PHE A 273 -2.01 21.72 -6.93
C PHE A 273 -1.60 22.65 -8.06
N ASN A 274 -0.40 22.42 -8.59
CA ASN A 274 0.12 23.09 -9.76
C ASN A 274 1.03 22.10 -10.47
N GLU A 275 0.70 21.74 -11.72
CA GLU A 275 1.43 20.73 -12.50
C GLU A 275 2.88 21.13 -12.77
N GLN A 276 3.14 22.43 -12.95
CA GLN A 276 4.48 22.97 -13.22
C GLN A 276 5.32 23.12 -11.95
N LYS A 277 4.67 23.12 -10.76
CA LYS A 277 5.37 23.21 -9.49
C LYS A 277 6.06 21.89 -9.18
N LYS A 278 7.38 21.92 -9.02
CA LYS A 278 8.16 20.79 -8.53
C LYS A 278 7.85 20.57 -7.05
N LEU A 279 6.92 19.66 -6.79
CA LEU A 279 6.66 19.10 -5.46
C LEU A 279 7.35 17.74 -5.34
N GLU A 280 7.73 17.39 -4.11
CA GLU A 280 8.06 16.02 -3.77
C GLU A 280 6.83 15.12 -4.07
N PRO A 281 7.01 13.89 -4.58
CA PRO A 281 5.92 13.05 -5.08
C PRO A 281 4.74 12.86 -4.10
N TYR A 282 5.03 12.63 -2.81
CA TYR A 282 4.00 12.48 -1.77
C TYR A 282 3.22 13.78 -1.56
N ALA A 283 3.89 14.93 -1.41
CA ALA A 283 3.20 16.22 -1.34
C ALA A 283 2.36 16.54 -2.60
N LYS A 284 2.84 16.11 -3.77
CA LYS A 284 2.14 16.29 -5.05
C LYS A 284 0.84 15.48 -5.11
N SER A 285 0.83 14.24 -4.63
CA SER A 285 -0.36 13.38 -4.68
C SER A 285 -1.49 13.89 -3.76
N PHE A 286 -1.17 14.43 -2.58
CA PHE A 286 -2.20 15.10 -1.74
C PHE A 286 -2.72 16.39 -2.37
N ALA A 287 -1.85 17.19 -2.97
CA ALA A 287 -2.27 18.40 -3.68
C ALA A 287 -3.24 18.03 -4.82
N TYR A 288 -2.89 17.02 -5.62
CA TYR A 288 -3.74 16.48 -6.68
C TYR A 288 -5.08 15.97 -6.14
N SER A 289 -5.07 15.11 -5.11
CA SER A 289 -6.27 14.60 -4.46
C SER A 289 -7.19 15.71 -3.97
N ASN A 290 -6.62 16.76 -3.36
CA ASN A 290 -7.39 17.92 -2.90
C ASN A 290 -7.95 18.75 -4.05
N SER A 291 -7.26 18.81 -5.20
CA SER A 291 -7.76 19.49 -6.39
C SER A 291 -8.99 18.78 -6.98
N ILE A 292 -9.03 17.44 -6.93
CA ILE A 292 -10.20 16.65 -7.31
C ILE A 292 -11.38 16.94 -6.38
N LEU A 293 -11.17 16.95 -5.06
CA LEU A 293 -12.23 17.30 -4.10
C LEU A 293 -12.77 18.72 -4.30
N ASN A 294 -11.87 19.69 -4.53
CA ASN A 294 -12.27 21.07 -4.86
C ASN A 294 -13.13 21.13 -6.12
N LYS A 295 -12.75 20.39 -7.17
CA LYS A 295 -13.47 20.32 -8.44
C LYS A 295 -14.88 19.76 -8.27
N ILE A 296 -15.02 18.59 -7.63
CA ILE A 296 -16.32 17.91 -7.54
C ILE A 296 -17.28 18.59 -6.55
N TRP A 297 -16.77 19.28 -5.53
CA TRP A 297 -17.59 19.95 -4.52
C TRP A 297 -17.77 21.45 -4.80
N GLY A 298 -17.16 22.00 -5.84
CA GLY A 298 -17.25 23.43 -6.18
C GLY A 298 -16.63 24.33 -5.10
N GLU A 299 -15.50 23.90 -4.53
CA GLU A 299 -14.82 24.58 -3.42
C GLU A 299 -13.41 24.99 -3.81
N ASP A 300 -12.84 25.97 -3.10
CA ASP A 300 -11.42 26.28 -3.13
C ASP A 300 -10.85 26.26 -1.70
N LYS A 301 -10.58 25.05 -1.20
CA LYS A 301 -10.14 24.82 0.18
C LYS A 301 -8.83 24.04 0.22
N ARG A 302 -7.99 24.37 1.20
CA ARG A 302 -6.86 23.54 1.65
C ARG A 302 -7.29 22.72 2.85
N ARG A 303 -7.17 21.41 2.78
CA ARG A 303 -7.66 20.47 3.81
C ARG A 303 -6.50 19.89 4.60
N PHE A 304 -6.75 19.46 5.83
CA PHE A 304 -5.73 18.86 6.68
C PHE A 304 -5.33 17.48 6.18
N LEU A 305 -4.05 17.13 6.36
CA LEU A 305 -3.50 15.83 5.98
C LEU A 305 -3.86 14.75 7.03
N PRO A 306 -4.10 13.50 6.60
CA PRO A 306 -4.35 12.40 7.52
C PRO A 306 -3.12 12.13 8.39
N ASP A 307 -3.36 11.63 9.59
CA ASP A 307 -2.28 11.12 10.44
C ASP A 307 -1.75 9.79 9.88
N HIS A 308 -0.45 9.53 10.06
CA HIS A 308 0.19 8.28 9.59
C HIS A 308 0.15 7.23 10.71
N GLY A 309 -0.86 6.38 10.66
CA GLY A 309 -1.12 5.32 11.64
C GLY A 309 -2.49 4.69 11.39
N VAL A 310 -3.16 4.28 12.46
CA VAL A 310 -4.51 3.69 12.38
C VAL A 310 -5.51 4.62 11.70
N GLN A 311 -6.24 4.08 10.73
CA GLN A 311 -7.36 4.76 10.10
C GLN A 311 -8.69 4.15 10.55
N VAL A 312 -9.72 4.97 10.68
CA VAL A 312 -11.07 4.55 11.10
C VAL A 312 -12.00 4.65 9.92
N TYR A 313 -12.45 3.51 9.40
CA TYR A 313 -13.20 3.44 8.16
C TYR A 313 -14.60 2.86 8.32
N ASN A 314 -15.46 3.28 7.40
CA ASN A 314 -16.82 2.79 7.23
C ASN A 314 -17.06 2.41 5.77
N LYS A 315 -17.52 1.18 5.50
CA LYS A 315 -17.76 0.67 4.13
C LYS A 315 -18.71 1.54 3.32
N LYS A 316 -19.72 2.15 3.94
CA LYS A 316 -20.66 3.01 3.22
C LYS A 316 -20.04 4.33 2.75
N ILE A 317 -19.09 4.88 3.51
CA ILE A 317 -18.31 6.01 3.02
C ILE A 317 -17.46 5.59 1.82
N TRP A 318 -16.85 4.40 1.85
CA TRP A 318 -16.13 3.87 0.69
C TRP A 318 -17.01 3.70 -0.55
N LEU A 319 -18.25 3.21 -0.38
CA LEU A 319 -19.23 3.15 -1.47
C LEU A 319 -19.55 4.54 -2.04
N MET A 320 -19.68 5.57 -1.18
CA MET A 320 -19.87 6.96 -1.64
C MET A 320 -18.63 7.52 -2.36
N ILE A 321 -17.43 7.22 -1.88
CA ILE A 321 -16.17 7.59 -2.54
C ILE A 321 -16.12 6.95 -3.92
N HIS A 322 -16.45 5.66 -4.03
CA HIS A 322 -16.53 4.97 -5.30
C HIS A 322 -17.54 5.63 -6.25
N ASP A 323 -18.79 5.81 -5.82
CA ASP A 323 -19.85 6.41 -6.65
C ASP A 323 -19.50 7.81 -7.15
N GLN A 324 -18.86 8.64 -6.31
CA GLN A 324 -18.53 10.03 -6.67
C GLN A 324 -17.20 10.20 -7.39
N LEU A 325 -16.22 9.32 -7.16
CA LEU A 325 -14.85 9.49 -7.67
C LEU A 325 -14.45 8.50 -8.76
N PHE A 326 -15.31 7.53 -9.12
CA PHE A 326 -15.01 6.53 -10.15
C PHE A 326 -14.40 7.20 -11.41
N ASP A 327 -15.12 8.16 -11.99
CA ASP A 327 -14.71 8.93 -13.17
C ASP A 327 -13.76 10.12 -12.85
N PHE A 328 -13.39 10.30 -11.58
CA PHE A 328 -12.52 11.40 -11.12
C PHE A 328 -11.20 10.87 -10.53
N GLY A 329 -10.64 9.86 -11.19
CA GLY A 329 -9.30 9.35 -10.91
C GLY A 329 -9.26 8.13 -9.98
N LEU A 330 -10.38 7.69 -9.40
CA LEU A 330 -10.39 6.48 -8.58
C LEU A 330 -10.13 5.23 -9.42
N ASP A 331 -10.80 5.08 -10.57
CA ASP A 331 -10.56 3.94 -11.48
C ASP A 331 -9.14 3.95 -12.04
N GLN A 332 -8.63 5.13 -12.42
CA GLN A 332 -7.24 5.30 -12.83
C GLN A 332 -6.26 4.88 -11.73
N THR A 333 -6.46 5.36 -10.49
CA THR A 333 -5.66 4.97 -9.32
C THR A 333 -5.70 3.46 -9.11
N SER A 334 -6.89 2.85 -9.24
CA SER A 334 -7.08 1.40 -9.16
C SER A 334 -6.30 0.65 -10.23
N SER A 335 -6.23 1.17 -11.46
CA SER A 335 -5.54 0.51 -12.58
C SER A 335 -4.00 0.59 -12.51
N ASN A 336 -3.45 1.54 -11.77
CA ASN A 336 -2.01 1.78 -11.74
C ASN A 336 -1.24 0.60 -11.10
N ARG A 337 -0.20 0.15 -11.81
CA ARG A 337 0.65 -0.99 -11.43
C ARG A 337 1.65 -0.62 -10.34
N PHE A 338 2.14 0.62 -10.36
CA PHE A 338 3.05 1.21 -9.38
C PHE A 338 2.47 2.54 -8.90
N ARG A 339 2.98 3.07 -7.78
CA ARG A 339 2.49 4.34 -7.23
C ARG A 339 2.81 5.47 -8.20
N GLU A 340 1.80 6.26 -8.54
CA GLU A 340 1.93 7.42 -9.43
C GLU A 340 1.66 8.73 -8.67
N SER A 341 2.28 9.82 -9.12
CA SER A 341 2.05 11.14 -8.50
C SER A 341 0.62 11.68 -8.70
N SER A 342 -0.13 11.08 -9.63
CA SER A 342 -1.56 11.32 -9.89
C SER A 342 -2.47 10.31 -9.19
N ASP A 343 -1.96 9.42 -8.36
CA ASP A 343 -2.81 8.57 -7.54
C ASP A 343 -3.56 9.42 -6.51
N LEU A 344 -4.84 9.10 -6.30
CA LEU A 344 -5.56 9.61 -5.16
C LEU A 344 -4.92 9.10 -3.87
N GLN A 345 -4.91 9.93 -2.82
CA GLN A 345 -4.48 9.57 -1.47
C GLN A 345 -5.71 9.18 -0.66
N LEU A 346 -5.97 7.87 -0.54
CA LEU A 346 -7.27 7.34 -0.14
C LEU A 346 -7.62 7.63 1.32
N SER A 347 -6.66 7.59 2.24
CA SER A 347 -6.87 8.01 3.64
C SER A 347 -7.29 9.47 3.78
N PHE A 348 -6.66 10.36 3.00
CA PHE A 348 -7.02 11.77 2.94
C PHE A 348 -8.43 11.95 2.38
N ILE A 349 -8.73 11.35 1.21
CA ILE A 349 -10.05 11.40 0.58
C ILE A 349 -11.12 10.91 1.57
N TYR A 350 -10.88 9.77 2.22
CA TYR A 350 -11.80 9.20 3.19
C TYR A 350 -12.08 10.19 4.32
N ASN A 351 -11.06 10.78 4.95
CA ASN A 351 -11.26 11.75 6.02
C ASN A 351 -12.13 12.93 5.57
N GLN A 352 -12.00 13.40 4.32
CA GLN A 352 -12.82 14.50 3.81
C GLN A 352 -14.27 14.07 3.57
N PHE A 353 -14.49 12.87 3.01
CA PHE A 353 -15.83 12.32 2.84
C PHE A 353 -16.50 12.05 4.20
N ALA A 354 -15.77 11.54 5.18
CA ALA A 354 -16.27 11.34 6.53
C ALA A 354 -16.70 12.68 7.15
N LYS A 355 -15.85 13.72 7.09
CA LYS A 355 -16.22 15.05 7.60
C LYS A 355 -17.45 15.63 6.93
N ARG A 356 -17.57 15.45 5.61
CA ARG A 356 -18.68 15.98 4.81
C ARG A 356 -20.00 15.25 5.08
N TYR A 357 -20.00 13.92 4.97
CA TYR A 357 -21.24 13.13 4.92
C TYR A 357 -21.68 12.51 6.24
N SER A 358 -20.89 12.69 7.30
CA SER A 358 -21.23 12.14 8.61
C SER A 358 -21.97 13.13 9.50
N ASN A 359 -21.91 14.44 9.23
CA ASN A 359 -22.34 15.57 10.09
C ASN A 359 -21.88 15.55 11.56
N GLN A 360 -21.28 14.45 12.02
CA GLN A 360 -20.94 14.12 13.39
C GLN A 360 -19.59 13.40 13.35
N PHE A 361 -18.53 14.13 13.71
CA PHE A 361 -17.19 13.61 13.91
C PHE A 361 -16.51 14.37 15.06
N LYS A 362 -15.54 13.73 15.72
CA LYS A 362 -14.60 14.41 16.62
C LYS A 362 -13.19 14.33 16.04
N LEU A 363 -12.35 15.32 16.32
CA LEU A 363 -10.92 15.16 16.03
C LEU A 363 -10.30 14.27 17.10
N ALA A 364 -9.43 13.35 16.69
CA ALA A 364 -8.62 12.58 17.61
C ALA A 364 -7.61 13.49 18.33
N SER A 365 -7.14 13.03 19.49
CA SER A 365 -6.09 13.72 20.23
C SER A 365 -4.81 13.80 19.41
N LYS A 366 -4.08 14.93 19.52
CA LYS A 366 -2.76 15.07 18.90
C LYS A 366 -1.80 14.01 19.44
N GLY A 367 -0.92 13.50 18.59
CA GLY A 367 0.04 12.46 18.96
C GLY A 367 -0.60 11.10 19.23
N ALA A 368 -1.85 10.90 18.78
CA ALA A 368 -2.49 9.59 18.81
C ALA A 368 -1.69 8.52 18.05
N ASN A 369 -1.05 8.90 16.94
CA ASN A 369 -0.15 8.03 16.20
C ASN A 369 1.25 8.65 16.14
N LEU A 370 2.26 7.78 16.19
CA LEU A 370 3.66 8.17 16.09
C LEU A 370 4.25 7.62 14.80
N TYR A 371 4.65 8.51 13.90
CA TYR A 371 5.45 8.13 12.72
C TYR A 371 6.95 8.16 13.05
N VAL A 372 7.63 7.06 12.72
CA VAL A 372 9.08 6.88 12.87
C VAL A 372 9.63 6.32 11.56
N GLY A 373 10.40 7.14 10.83
CA GLY A 373 11.18 6.68 9.68
C GLY A 373 12.55 6.15 10.12
N ILE A 374 13.03 5.12 9.44
CA ILE A 374 14.35 4.51 9.65
C ILE A 374 15.08 4.36 8.31
N TRP A 375 16.40 4.59 8.31
CA TRP A 375 17.26 4.58 7.12
C TRP A 375 18.62 3.94 7.47
N ASN A 376 19.46 3.63 6.47
CA ASN A 376 20.81 3.04 6.66
C ASN A 376 21.82 4.00 7.34
N ASP A 377 21.53 4.35 8.59
CA ASP A 377 22.35 5.17 9.47
C ASP A 377 22.15 4.66 10.90
N GLN A 378 23.23 4.16 11.52
CA GLN A 378 23.17 3.52 12.83
C GLN A 378 22.68 4.46 13.94
N LYS A 379 22.97 5.77 13.85
CA LYS A 379 22.50 6.74 14.83
C LYS A 379 21.00 6.95 14.67
N ILE A 380 20.50 7.03 13.44
CA ILE A 380 19.06 7.14 13.16
C ILE A 380 18.33 5.90 13.67
N ILE A 381 18.83 4.69 13.36
CA ILE A 381 18.24 3.43 13.81
C ILE A 381 18.16 3.38 15.35
N ASN A 382 19.28 3.65 16.04
CA ASN A 382 19.31 3.63 17.50
C ASN A 382 18.40 4.69 18.13
N ASN A 383 18.31 5.89 17.54
CA ASN A 383 17.39 6.94 18.00
C ASN A 383 15.93 6.53 17.80
N ALA A 384 15.60 5.90 16.68
CA ALA A 384 14.26 5.38 16.41
C ALA A 384 13.88 4.30 17.43
N ILE A 385 14.75 3.31 17.67
CA ILE A 385 14.56 2.27 18.68
C ILE A 385 14.34 2.88 20.06
N ASN A 386 15.21 3.79 20.49
CA ASN A 386 15.08 4.46 21.79
C ASN A 386 13.78 5.27 21.89
N ARG A 387 13.39 5.98 20.83
CA ARG A 387 12.14 6.74 20.79
C ARG A 387 10.93 5.82 20.95
N ILE A 388 10.91 4.69 20.26
CA ILE A 388 9.81 3.70 20.31
C ILE A 388 9.72 3.08 21.71
N LEU A 389 10.83 2.60 22.28
CA LEU A 389 10.83 1.98 23.61
C LEU A 389 10.36 2.93 24.73
N ASN A 390 10.62 4.23 24.57
CA ASN A 390 10.23 5.26 25.52
C ASN A 390 8.85 5.91 25.24
N GLU A 391 8.21 5.62 24.10
CA GLU A 391 6.89 6.17 23.78
C GLU A 391 5.80 5.48 24.61
N LYS A 392 4.99 6.27 25.33
CA LYS A 392 3.91 5.76 26.21
C LYS A 392 2.54 6.33 25.87
N ASN A 393 2.47 7.39 25.08
CA ASN A 393 1.24 8.14 24.83
C ASN A 393 0.57 7.71 23.52
N ALA A 394 1.38 7.52 22.45
CA ALA A 394 0.87 7.13 21.15
C ALA A 394 0.12 5.78 21.24
N MET A 395 -1.04 5.72 20.61
CA MET A 395 -1.84 4.50 20.45
C MET A 395 -1.22 3.54 19.46
N THR A 396 -0.79 4.07 18.32
CA THR A 396 -0.06 3.30 17.31
C THR A 396 1.25 3.95 16.96
N ILE A 397 2.20 3.12 16.56
CA ILE A 397 3.48 3.53 16.02
C ILE A 397 3.57 2.96 14.60
N CYS A 398 3.89 3.82 13.64
CA CYS A 398 4.31 3.43 12.31
C CYS A 398 5.84 3.45 12.24
N LEU A 399 6.44 2.32 11.89
CA LEU A 399 7.88 2.17 11.66
C LEU A 399 8.15 2.02 10.16
N ASN A 400 8.27 3.15 9.48
CA ASN A 400 8.38 3.18 8.02
C ASN A 400 9.80 2.81 7.57
N ASP A 401 9.91 1.72 6.81
CA ASP A 401 11.14 1.27 6.15
C ASP A 401 11.61 2.27 5.09
N GLY A 402 12.75 2.89 5.34
CA GLY A 402 13.50 3.73 4.40
C GLY A 402 14.88 3.17 4.08
N PHE A 403 15.15 1.89 4.35
CA PHE A 403 16.42 1.25 4.09
C PHE A 403 16.65 0.98 2.59
N ASP A 404 17.81 1.38 2.07
CA ASP A 404 18.33 0.90 0.80
C ASP A 404 18.59 -0.62 0.85
N PHE A 405 19.10 -1.11 1.99
CA PHE A 405 19.36 -2.53 2.25
C PHE A 405 19.16 -2.91 3.72
N VAL A 406 18.87 -4.17 3.99
CA VAL A 406 18.77 -4.72 5.34
C VAL A 406 19.79 -5.84 5.47
N ASP A 407 20.81 -5.63 6.30
CA ASP A 407 21.81 -6.64 6.65
C ASP A 407 21.43 -7.37 7.96
N ASP A 408 22.24 -8.36 8.35
CA ASP A 408 21.99 -9.17 9.55
C ASP A 408 21.98 -8.32 10.84
N GLU A 409 22.78 -7.23 10.89
CA GLU A 409 22.81 -6.33 12.06
C GLU A 409 21.50 -5.56 12.19
N ILE A 410 21.02 -4.96 11.09
CA ILE A 410 19.74 -4.24 11.04
C ILE A 410 18.60 -5.21 11.35
N HIS A 411 18.59 -6.38 10.73
CA HIS A 411 17.57 -7.40 10.97
C HIS A 411 17.53 -7.82 12.45
N SER A 412 18.69 -8.03 13.07
CA SER A 412 18.80 -8.37 14.50
C SER A 412 18.26 -7.23 15.39
N LYS A 413 18.60 -5.97 15.10
CA LYS A 413 18.10 -4.82 15.87
C LYS A 413 16.58 -4.68 15.80
N LEU A 414 15.99 -4.85 14.62
CA LEU A 414 14.54 -4.77 14.45
C LEU A 414 13.84 -5.93 15.16
N THR A 415 14.34 -7.15 15.00
CA THR A 415 13.82 -8.33 15.70
C THR A 415 13.89 -8.12 17.22
N ASN A 416 15.03 -7.67 17.75
CA ASN A 416 15.19 -7.40 19.19
C ASN A 416 14.23 -6.31 19.70
N LEU A 417 14.03 -5.22 18.94
CA LEU A 417 13.04 -4.20 19.25
C LEU A 417 11.65 -4.83 19.38
N PHE A 418 11.25 -5.58 18.36
CA PHE A 418 9.90 -6.15 18.31
C PHE A 418 9.67 -7.24 19.35
N ASP A 419 10.63 -8.12 19.60
CA ASP A 419 10.55 -9.12 20.67
C ASP A 419 10.54 -8.47 22.06
N THR A 420 11.19 -7.31 22.23
CA THR A 420 11.10 -6.52 23.48
C THR A 420 9.69 -5.97 23.70
N LEU A 421 9.05 -5.45 22.64
CA LEU A 421 7.70 -4.88 22.73
C LEU A 421 6.60 -5.95 22.83
N PHE A 422 6.76 -7.04 22.07
CA PHE A 422 5.77 -8.09 21.84
C PHE A 422 6.37 -9.50 21.96
N PRO A 423 6.88 -9.89 23.15
CA PRO A 423 7.56 -11.18 23.34
C PRO A 423 6.62 -12.39 23.21
N GLU A 424 5.33 -12.20 23.50
CA GLU A 424 4.34 -13.27 23.51
C GLU A 424 3.89 -13.61 22.09
N LYS A 425 4.10 -14.86 21.67
CA LYS A 425 3.53 -15.40 20.43
C LYS A 425 2.01 -15.36 20.48
N SER A 426 1.40 -15.00 19.37
CA SER A 426 -0.03 -15.16 19.15
C SER A 426 -0.39 -16.61 18.78
N PRO A 427 -1.63 -17.07 19.01
CA PRO A 427 -2.00 -18.48 18.82
C PRO A 427 -2.01 -18.99 17.37
N PHE A 428 -2.04 -18.06 16.40
CA PHE A 428 -1.95 -18.36 14.97
C PHE A 428 -0.51 -18.30 14.46
N GLU A 429 0.50 -18.22 15.34
CA GLU A 429 1.90 -18.42 15.00
C GLU A 429 2.33 -19.87 15.22
N ASN A 430 3.18 -20.39 14.34
CA ASN A 430 3.82 -21.70 14.46
C ASN A 430 4.83 -21.80 15.63
#